data_AF-A0A2V5ZIH7-F1
#
_entry.id   AF-A0A2V5ZIH7-F1
#
_cell.length_a   1.000
_cell.length_b   1.000
_cell.length_c   1.000
_cell.angle_alpha   90.00
_cell.angle_beta   90.00
_cell.angle_gamma   90.00
#
_symmetry.space_group_name_H-M   'P 1'
#
loop_
_entity.id
_entity.type
_entity.pdbx_description
1 polymer ?
#
loop_
_entity_poly.entity_id
_entity_poly.type
_entity_poly.pdbx_seq_one_letter_code
_entity_poly.pdbx_strand_id
1 'polypeptide(L)'
;PWSRELWALLLDKLFAAGARVVMFDLLFNPPNEGDPTFHAALDRYRDKVVVSANFDFQNGAQAITPNDTLIRPPQLQDNRVGFVNFWPDTIDGKTRAATYRVTNRQLAGLAPQAGDEIFESLAARALTEIGHANDVPDDFRGHMMRFTPPDAFQPRPLYEVFDRKLWHANYADGAFFKDKVVMVG
;
A
#
# COMPACT_ATOMS: atom_id res chain seq x y z
N PRO A 1 -18.58 -2.87 -4.80
CA PRO A 1 -17.30 -3.38 -4.23
C PRO A 1 -17.53 -4.77 -3.59
N TRP A 2 -16.52 -5.64 -3.57
CA TRP A 2 -16.60 -6.93 -2.88
C TRP A 2 -16.67 -6.74 -1.35
N SER A 3 -17.24 -7.73 -0.66
CA SER A 3 -17.14 -7.83 0.80
C SER A 3 -15.67 -7.85 1.23
N ARG A 4 -15.39 -7.20 2.35
CA ARG A 4 -14.04 -7.05 2.91
C ARG A 4 -13.49 -8.34 3.49
N GLU A 5 -14.37 -9.31 3.76
CA GLU A 5 -13.98 -10.67 4.11
C GLU A 5 -13.11 -11.33 3.03
N LEU A 6 -13.30 -10.96 1.77
CA LEU A 6 -12.46 -11.43 0.67
C LEU A 6 -10.98 -11.06 0.88
N TRP A 7 -10.71 -9.85 1.35
CA TRP A 7 -9.35 -9.37 1.61
C TRP A 7 -8.74 -10.02 2.84
N ALA A 8 -9.54 -10.27 3.88
CA ALA A 8 -9.12 -11.06 5.03
C ALA A 8 -8.70 -12.48 4.62
N LEU A 9 -9.54 -13.15 3.81
CA LEU A 9 -9.25 -14.49 3.28
C LEU A 9 -8.02 -14.49 2.37
N LEU A 10 -7.84 -13.44 1.56
CA LEU A 10 -6.65 -13.28 0.73
C LEU A 10 -5.39 -13.22 1.58
N LEU A 11 -5.38 -12.39 2.63
CA LEU A 11 -4.24 -12.29 3.54
C LEU A 11 -3.91 -13.64 4.18
N ASP A 12 -4.90 -14.32 4.75
CA ASP A 12 -4.71 -15.64 5.35
C ASP A 12 -4.08 -16.63 4.37
N LYS A 13 -4.56 -16.64 3.11
CA LYS A 13 -4.05 -17.55 2.09
C LYS A 13 -2.63 -17.21 1.63
N LEU A 14 -2.34 -15.93 1.40
CA LEU A 14 -1.02 -15.48 0.96
C LEU A 14 0.05 -15.66 2.05
N PHE A 15 -0.26 -15.35 3.30
CA PHE A 15 0.69 -15.52 4.40
C PHE A 15 0.88 -16.98 4.78
N ALA A 16 -0.17 -17.81 4.73
CA ALA A 16 0.00 -19.26 4.87
C ALA A 16 0.90 -19.85 3.76
N ALA A 17 0.92 -19.25 2.58
CA ALA A 17 1.80 -19.59 1.47
C ALA A 17 3.23 -19.00 1.60
N GLY A 18 3.50 -18.20 2.63
CA GLY A 18 4.82 -17.63 2.91
C GLY A 18 5.10 -16.31 2.20
N ALA A 19 4.08 -15.56 1.77
CA ALA A 19 4.28 -14.18 1.31
C ALA A 19 5.01 -13.34 2.39
N ARG A 20 5.95 -12.50 1.95
CA ARG A 20 6.77 -11.69 2.86
C ARG A 20 6.01 -10.47 3.37
N VAL A 21 5.35 -9.76 2.46
CA VAL A 21 4.51 -8.60 2.73
C VAL A 21 3.40 -8.51 1.68
N VAL A 22 2.23 -8.04 2.07
CA VAL A 22 1.11 -7.75 1.16
C VAL A 22 0.80 -6.26 1.19
N MET A 23 0.77 -5.64 0.01
CA MET A 23 0.45 -4.23 -0.18
C MET A 23 -0.91 -4.14 -0.87
N PHE A 24 -1.85 -3.38 -0.31
CA PHE A 24 -3.10 -3.05 -0.97
C PHE A 24 -3.01 -1.67 -1.58
N ASP A 25 -2.82 -1.60 -2.90
CA ASP A 25 -2.99 -0.39 -3.70
C ASP A 25 -4.48 -0.15 -4.03
N LEU A 26 -5.28 -0.11 -2.96
CA LEU A 26 -6.73 0.04 -3.01
C LEU A 26 -7.15 0.96 -1.87
N LEU A 27 -8.04 1.92 -2.16
CA LEU A 27 -8.61 2.78 -1.12
C LEU A 27 -9.79 2.07 -0.45
N PHE A 28 -9.64 1.77 0.83
CA PHE A 28 -10.67 1.11 1.64
C PHE A 28 -11.57 2.10 2.37
N ASN A 29 -12.19 2.98 1.59
CA ASN A 29 -13.11 4.02 2.01
C ASN A 29 -14.22 4.15 0.95
N PRO A 30 -15.53 4.21 1.31
CA PRO A 30 -16.14 4.25 2.65
C PRO A 30 -16.16 2.88 3.37
N PRO A 31 -16.73 2.81 4.60
CA PRO A 31 -17.06 1.55 5.26
C PRO A 31 -17.84 0.58 4.36
N ASN A 32 -17.62 -0.72 4.54
CA ASN A 32 -18.27 -1.76 3.76
C ASN A 32 -18.49 -3.05 4.59
N GLU A 33 -19.34 -3.94 4.07
CA GLU A 33 -19.56 -5.27 4.64
C GLU A 33 -18.22 -6.00 4.85
N GLY A 34 -18.06 -6.62 6.02
CA GLY A 34 -16.88 -7.40 6.37
C GLY A 34 -15.71 -6.59 6.94
N ASP A 35 -15.84 -5.27 7.10
CA ASP A 35 -14.75 -4.45 7.66
C ASP A 35 -14.24 -4.97 9.03
N PRO A 36 -15.08 -5.42 9.98
CA PRO A 36 -14.58 -6.00 11.24
C PRO A 36 -13.69 -7.23 11.04
N THR A 37 -14.04 -8.10 10.07
CA THR A 37 -13.26 -9.29 9.72
C THR A 37 -11.92 -8.89 9.11
N PHE A 38 -11.92 -7.87 8.25
CA PHE A 38 -10.69 -7.39 7.62
C PHE A 38 -9.81 -6.61 8.59
N HIS A 39 -10.38 -5.80 9.48
CA HIS A 39 -9.68 -5.17 10.61
C HIS A 39 -8.91 -6.20 11.44
N ALA A 40 -9.58 -7.29 11.84
CA ALA A 40 -8.94 -8.36 12.59
C ALA A 40 -7.78 -9.04 11.82
N ALA A 41 -7.89 -9.17 10.50
CA ALA A 41 -6.79 -9.67 9.67
C ALA A 41 -5.64 -8.65 9.58
N LEU A 42 -5.93 -7.35 9.41
CA LEU A 42 -4.92 -6.29 9.40
C LEU A 42 -4.18 -6.19 10.73
N ASP A 43 -4.84 -6.45 11.86
CA ASP A 43 -4.19 -6.50 13.18
C ASP A 43 -3.33 -7.75 13.33
N ARG A 44 -3.80 -8.91 12.86
CA ARG A 44 -3.04 -10.17 12.91
C ARG A 44 -1.75 -10.12 12.09
N TYR A 45 -1.78 -9.44 10.95
CA TYR A 45 -0.64 -9.31 10.03
C TYR A 45 -0.01 -7.93 10.08
N ARG A 46 -0.11 -7.23 11.22
CA ARG A 46 0.28 -5.82 11.37
C ARG A 46 1.66 -5.48 10.79
N ASP A 47 2.64 -6.35 11.02
CA ASP A 47 4.04 -6.12 10.60
C ASP A 47 4.36 -6.76 9.24
N LYS A 48 3.32 -7.03 8.43
CA LYS A 48 3.42 -7.69 7.12
C LYS A 48 2.40 -7.18 6.10
N VAL A 49 1.55 -6.22 6.45
CA VAL A 49 0.50 -5.69 5.57
C VAL A 49 0.51 -4.18 5.57
N VAL A 50 0.39 -3.59 4.38
CA VAL A 50 0.24 -2.14 4.21
C VAL A 50 -0.96 -1.82 3.33
N VAL A 51 -1.63 -0.72 3.61
CA VAL A 51 -2.86 -0.26 2.95
C VAL A 51 -2.72 1.19 2.51
N SER A 52 -3.34 1.51 1.38
CA SER A 52 -3.25 2.86 0.80
C SER A 52 -4.04 3.92 1.55
N ALA A 53 -3.45 5.11 1.61
CA ALA A 53 -4.13 6.39 1.74
C ALA A 53 -3.84 7.25 0.49
N ASN A 54 -4.61 8.31 0.27
CA ASN A 54 -4.41 9.26 -0.82
C ASN A 54 -4.65 10.69 -0.30
N PHE A 55 -3.89 11.66 -0.77
CA PHE A 55 -4.17 13.08 -0.59
C PHE A 55 -4.86 13.65 -1.82
N ASP A 56 -6.11 14.09 -1.65
CA ASP A 56 -6.89 14.71 -2.71
C ASP A 56 -6.52 16.19 -2.88
N PHE A 57 -5.62 16.45 -3.82
CA PHE A 57 -5.17 17.79 -4.15
C PHE A 57 -6.24 18.68 -4.79
N GLN A 58 -7.32 18.12 -5.35
CA GLN A 58 -8.45 18.93 -5.83
C GLN A 58 -9.26 19.51 -4.68
N ASN A 59 -9.18 18.87 -3.50
CA ASN A 59 -9.87 19.26 -2.27
C ASN A 59 -8.89 19.70 -1.17
N GLY A 60 -7.85 20.45 -1.55
CA GLY A 60 -6.92 21.05 -0.58
C GLY A 60 -6.00 20.05 0.13
N ALA A 61 -5.60 18.98 -0.58
CA ALA A 61 -4.80 17.88 -0.05
C ALA A 61 -5.48 17.13 1.11
N GLN A 62 -6.81 17.02 1.07
CA GLN A 62 -7.57 16.25 2.04
C GLN A 62 -7.12 14.79 2.03
N ALA A 63 -6.83 14.22 3.19
CA ALA A 63 -6.50 12.81 3.31
C ALA A 63 -7.73 11.92 3.14
N ILE A 64 -7.67 11.02 2.16
CA ILE A 64 -8.55 9.87 1.97
C ILE A 64 -7.83 8.66 2.56
N THR A 65 -8.19 8.27 3.77
CA THR A 65 -7.59 7.17 4.53
C THR A 65 -8.51 5.93 4.50
N PRO A 66 -8.03 4.75 4.90
CA PRO A 66 -8.93 3.65 5.25
C PRO A 66 -9.95 4.11 6.29
N ASN A 67 -11.19 3.65 6.16
CA ASN A 67 -12.23 4.03 7.10
C ASN A 67 -11.93 3.61 8.55
N ASP A 68 -12.57 4.25 9.52
CA ASP A 68 -12.31 4.11 10.95
C ASP A 68 -12.61 2.71 11.53
N THR A 69 -13.47 1.94 10.87
CA THR A 69 -13.74 0.55 11.25
C THR A 69 -12.62 -0.41 10.83
N LEU A 70 -11.83 -0.04 9.81
CA LEU A 70 -10.67 -0.82 9.35
C LEU A 70 -9.38 -0.45 10.06
N ILE A 71 -9.07 0.85 10.13
CA ILE A 71 -7.91 1.38 10.83
C ILE A 71 -8.43 2.49 11.74
N ARG A 72 -8.23 2.34 13.05
CA ARG A 72 -8.69 3.33 14.02
C ARG A 72 -7.91 4.63 13.86
N PRO A 73 -8.54 5.80 14.07
CA PRO A 73 -7.82 7.06 14.10
C PRO A 73 -6.73 7.09 15.18
N PRO A 74 -5.62 7.81 14.95
CA PRO A 74 -5.36 8.62 13.76
C PRO A 74 -4.68 7.77 12.66
N GLN A 75 -5.32 7.65 11.49
CA GLN A 75 -4.99 6.60 10.50
C GLN A 75 -3.66 6.81 9.79
N LEU A 76 -3.29 8.06 9.47
CA LEU A 76 -2.04 8.35 8.75
C LEU A 76 -0.78 8.04 9.57
N GLN A 77 -0.94 7.92 10.89
CA GLN A 77 0.11 7.61 11.85
C GLN A 77 0.21 6.10 12.11
N ASP A 78 -0.77 5.30 11.67
CA ASP A 78 -0.66 3.84 11.72
C ASP A 78 0.44 3.39 10.74
N ASN A 79 1.36 2.54 11.22
CA ASN A 79 2.50 2.06 10.44
C ASN A 79 2.09 1.27 9.18
N ARG A 80 0.87 0.74 9.16
CA ARG A 80 0.33 0.02 8.00
C ARG A 80 -0.16 0.96 6.90
N VAL A 81 -0.33 2.25 7.18
CA VAL A 81 -0.91 3.20 6.22
C VAL A 81 0.19 3.98 5.51
N GLY A 82 0.14 3.98 4.17
CA GLY A 82 1.06 4.76 3.35
C GLY A 82 0.36 5.42 2.17
N PHE A 83 0.80 6.62 1.78
CA PHE A 83 0.17 7.34 0.67
C PHE A 83 0.58 6.81 -0.71
N VAL A 84 -0.28 6.97 -1.72
CA VAL A 84 -0.02 6.51 -3.11
C VAL A 84 0.15 7.63 -4.13
N ASN A 85 0.16 8.88 -3.68
CA ASN A 85 0.29 10.05 -4.54
C ASN A 85 1.63 10.11 -5.28
N PHE A 86 1.56 10.55 -6.54
CA PHE A 86 2.69 11.01 -7.33
C PHE A 86 2.48 12.46 -7.74
N TRP A 87 3.57 13.21 -7.82
CA TRP A 87 3.57 14.61 -8.27
C TRP A 87 4.19 14.67 -9.66
N PRO A 88 3.41 14.98 -10.71
CA PRO A 88 3.95 15.11 -12.04
C PRO A 88 4.91 16.29 -12.16
N ASP A 89 5.83 16.20 -13.11
CA ASP A 89 6.75 17.29 -13.43
C ASP A 89 5.95 18.54 -13.88
N THR A 90 6.29 19.72 -13.35
CA THR A 90 5.56 20.96 -13.65
C THR A 90 5.82 21.48 -15.07
N ILE A 91 6.86 21.00 -15.75
CA ILE A 91 7.21 21.41 -17.12
C ILE A 91 6.27 20.76 -18.13
N ASP A 92 5.98 19.46 -17.98
CA ASP A 92 5.22 18.70 -19.00
C ASP A 92 4.15 17.75 -18.44
N GLY A 93 3.90 17.77 -17.13
CA GLY A 93 2.84 17.01 -16.50
C GLY A 93 3.07 15.50 -16.45
N LYS A 94 4.28 15.00 -16.75
CA LYS A 94 4.56 13.56 -16.69
C LYS A 94 5.20 13.17 -15.36
N THR A 95 4.76 12.03 -14.84
CA THR A 95 5.35 11.42 -13.64
C THR A 95 6.62 10.66 -13.99
N ARG A 96 7.75 11.06 -13.40
CA ARG A 96 9.06 10.41 -13.58
C ARG A 96 9.80 10.13 -12.28
N ALA A 97 9.33 10.71 -11.19
CA ALA A 97 9.94 10.62 -9.88
C ALA A 97 8.89 10.19 -8.84
N ALA A 98 9.34 9.42 -7.85
CA ALA A 98 8.56 9.04 -6.68
C ALA A 98 9.04 9.86 -5.47
N THR A 99 8.09 10.36 -4.68
CA THR A 99 8.37 10.96 -3.37
C THR A 99 7.99 9.93 -2.31
N TYR A 100 8.89 9.64 -1.40
CA TYR A 100 8.69 8.58 -0.39
C TYR A 100 8.25 9.10 0.97
N ARG A 101 8.48 10.39 1.23
CA ARG A 101 8.10 11.08 2.47
C ARG A 101 7.53 12.45 2.14
N VAL A 102 6.44 12.83 2.79
CA VAL A 102 5.87 14.18 2.72
C VAL A 102 5.53 14.67 4.12
N THR A 103 5.59 15.98 4.32
CA THR A 103 5.10 16.59 5.56
C THR A 103 3.71 17.19 5.41
N ASN A 104 2.99 17.33 6.52
CA ASN A 104 1.76 18.12 6.57
C ASN A 104 1.93 19.54 5.99
N ARG A 105 3.08 20.20 6.21
CA ARG A 105 3.41 21.50 5.62
C ARG A 105 3.54 21.44 4.10
N GLN A 106 4.22 20.42 3.57
CA GLN A 106 4.34 20.24 2.12
C GLN A 106 2.98 19.99 1.45
N LEU A 107 2.10 19.23 2.10
CA LEU A 107 0.72 19.05 1.63
C LEU A 107 -0.05 20.38 1.59
N ALA A 108 0.26 21.31 2.49
CA ALA A 108 -0.27 22.68 2.50
C ALA A 108 0.49 23.66 1.56
N GLY A 109 1.44 23.19 0.74
CA GLY A 109 2.23 24.02 -0.16
C GLY A 109 3.33 24.86 0.53
N LEU A 110 3.69 24.51 1.77
CA LEU A 110 4.71 25.19 2.56
C LEU A 110 6.01 24.37 2.60
N ALA A 111 7.14 25.06 2.82
CA ALA A 111 8.41 24.39 3.04
C ALA A 111 8.38 23.54 4.33
N PRO A 112 8.99 22.34 4.35
CA PRO A 112 9.06 21.48 5.53
C PRO A 112 9.94 22.10 6.62
N GLN A 113 9.65 21.77 7.88
CA GLN A 113 10.37 22.23 9.06
C GLN A 113 10.69 21.09 10.02
N ALA A 114 11.66 21.32 10.91
CA ALA A 114 12.00 20.35 11.95
C ALA A 114 10.80 20.14 12.89
N GLY A 115 10.47 18.88 13.17
CA GLY A 115 9.31 18.51 14.00
C GLY A 115 7.99 18.41 13.24
N ASP A 116 7.98 18.63 11.92
CA ASP A 116 6.81 18.34 11.09
C ASP A 116 6.41 16.86 11.19
N GLU A 117 5.11 16.62 11.07
CA GLU A 117 4.59 15.27 10.92
C GLU A 117 4.93 14.73 9.53
N ILE A 118 5.55 13.55 9.50
CA ILE A 118 6.00 12.88 8.28
C ILE A 118 5.04 11.74 7.96
N PHE A 119 4.53 11.74 6.73
CA PHE A 119 3.79 10.63 6.15
C PHE A 119 4.68 9.91 5.15
N GLU A 120 4.67 8.58 5.18
CA GLU A 120 5.46 7.74 4.28
C GLU A 120 4.59 7.18 3.15
N SER A 121 5.17 6.96 1.98
CA SER A 121 4.47 6.35 0.85
C SER A 121 4.20 4.87 1.11
N LEU A 122 3.23 4.29 0.39
CA LEU A 122 2.92 2.86 0.46
C LEU A 122 4.16 1.98 0.21
N ALA A 123 5.01 2.38 -0.75
CA ALA A 123 6.27 1.70 -1.06
C ALA A 123 7.29 1.81 0.08
N ALA A 124 7.41 2.98 0.73
CA ALA A 124 8.29 3.17 1.87
C ALA A 124 7.86 2.29 3.06
N ARG A 125 6.55 2.25 3.36
CA ARG A 125 6.00 1.36 4.40
C ARG A 125 6.34 -0.11 4.12
N ALA A 126 6.10 -0.58 2.89
CA ALA A 126 6.41 -1.95 2.52
C ALA A 126 7.91 -2.31 2.64
N LEU A 127 8.82 -1.39 2.27
CA LEU A 127 10.26 -1.57 2.44
C LEU A 127 10.64 -1.68 3.92
N THR A 128 10.03 -0.87 4.78
CA THR A 128 10.23 -0.94 6.23
C THR A 128 9.82 -2.30 6.79
N GLU A 129 8.64 -2.83 6.41
CA GLU A 129 8.16 -4.14 6.88
C GLU A 129 9.09 -5.31 6.48
N ILE A 130 9.83 -5.15 5.38
CA ILE A 130 10.80 -6.15 4.94
C ILE A 130 12.22 -5.89 5.47
N GLY A 131 12.43 -4.94 6.37
CA GLY A 131 13.74 -4.65 6.98
C GLY A 131 14.67 -3.80 6.11
N HIS A 132 14.12 -3.12 5.11
CA HIS A 132 14.83 -2.25 4.17
C HIS A 132 14.52 -0.76 4.38
N ALA A 133 14.20 -0.36 5.62
CA ALA A 133 13.89 1.03 5.95
C ALA A 133 15.02 2.01 5.59
N ASN A 134 16.28 1.57 5.70
CA ASN A 134 17.46 2.37 5.34
C ASN A 134 17.62 2.60 3.83
N ASP A 135 16.90 1.85 3.00
CA ASP A 135 16.91 2.03 1.54
C ASP A 135 15.89 3.09 1.09
N VAL A 136 14.98 3.52 1.99
CA VAL A 136 14.04 4.62 1.73
C VAL A 136 14.80 5.94 1.82
N PRO A 137 14.77 6.80 0.78
CA PRO A 137 15.42 8.10 0.82
C PRO A 137 14.93 8.95 2.00
N ASP A 138 15.88 9.46 2.80
CA ASP A 138 15.60 10.30 3.96
C ASP A 138 15.58 11.79 3.60
N ASP A 139 14.69 12.13 2.68
CA ASP A 139 14.44 13.50 2.26
C ASP A 139 12.99 13.65 1.75
N PHE A 140 12.65 14.87 1.34
CA PHE A 140 11.30 15.20 0.87
C PHE A 140 11.24 15.51 -0.64
N ARG A 141 12.25 15.10 -1.41
CA ARG A 141 12.34 15.34 -2.87
C ARG A 141 11.88 14.12 -3.65
N GLY A 142 11.53 14.36 -4.91
CA GLY A 142 11.29 13.28 -5.86
C GLY A 142 12.61 12.58 -6.25
N HIS A 143 12.57 11.25 -6.33
CA HIS A 143 13.66 10.41 -6.82
C HIS A 143 13.26 9.73 -8.11
N MET A 144 14.13 9.77 -9.12
CA MET A 144 13.85 9.20 -10.44
C MET A 144 13.50 7.72 -10.33
N MET A 145 12.36 7.35 -10.92
CA MET A 145 11.92 5.97 -10.95
C MET A 145 12.83 5.15 -11.86
N ARG A 146 13.14 3.94 -11.42
CA ARG A 146 13.78 2.93 -12.27
C ARG A 146 12.67 2.19 -13.02
N PHE A 147 12.48 2.55 -14.28
CA PHE A 147 11.52 1.85 -15.13
C PHE A 147 12.02 0.46 -15.50
N THR A 148 11.07 -0.45 -15.66
CA THR A 148 11.27 -1.83 -16.11
C THR A 148 10.41 -2.08 -17.34
N PRO A 149 10.66 -3.12 -18.15
CA PRO A 149 9.76 -3.47 -19.24
C PRO A 149 8.31 -3.64 -18.77
N PRO A 150 7.29 -3.31 -19.59
CA PRO A 150 5.88 -3.38 -19.20
C PRO A 150 5.42 -4.76 -18.70
N ASP A 151 6.13 -5.82 -19.09
CA ASP A 151 5.84 -7.22 -18.82
C ASP A 151 6.69 -7.80 -17.67
N ALA A 152 7.52 -6.98 -17.01
CA ALA A 152 8.41 -7.42 -15.92
C ALA A 152 7.64 -7.95 -14.70
N PHE A 153 6.42 -7.46 -14.47
CA PHE A 153 5.51 -7.92 -13.42
C PHE A 153 4.17 -8.32 -14.07
N GLN A 154 3.99 -9.62 -14.31
CA GLN A 154 2.76 -10.13 -14.91
C GLN A 154 1.61 -10.07 -13.89
N PRO A 155 0.51 -9.36 -14.19
CA PRO A 155 -0.65 -9.34 -13.30
C PRO A 155 -1.26 -10.73 -13.20
N ARG A 156 -1.74 -11.07 -12.00
CA ARG A 156 -2.37 -12.35 -11.69
C ARG A 156 -3.83 -12.10 -11.35
N PRO A 157 -4.80 -12.77 -12.01
CA PRO A 157 -6.20 -12.56 -11.69
C PRO A 157 -6.51 -13.03 -10.26
N LEU A 158 -7.10 -12.14 -9.45
CA LEU A 158 -7.34 -12.40 -8.03
C LEU A 158 -8.12 -13.70 -7.77
N TYR A 159 -9.12 -14.00 -8.59
CA TYR A 159 -10.00 -15.16 -8.40
C TYR A 159 -9.25 -16.50 -8.43
N GLU A 160 -8.11 -16.58 -9.13
CA GLU A 160 -7.30 -17.80 -9.23
C GLU A 160 -6.70 -18.20 -7.89
N VAL A 161 -6.54 -17.25 -6.96
CA VAL A 161 -6.10 -17.54 -5.60
C VAL A 161 -7.18 -18.30 -4.84
N PHE A 162 -8.46 -18.13 -5.17
CA PHE A 162 -9.57 -18.76 -4.44
C PHE A 162 -10.07 -20.05 -5.11
N ASP A 163 -9.87 -20.22 -6.41
CA ASP A 163 -10.18 -21.48 -7.10
C ASP A 163 -9.11 -22.54 -6.83
N ARG A 164 -9.50 -23.70 -6.29
CA ARG A 164 -8.55 -24.77 -5.92
C ARG A 164 -7.75 -25.31 -7.10
N LYS A 165 -8.37 -25.46 -8.29
CA LYS A 165 -7.69 -26.02 -9.46
C LYS A 165 -6.65 -25.04 -9.99
N LEU A 166 -7.02 -23.76 -10.06
CA LEU A 166 -6.12 -22.71 -10.51
C LEU A 166 -5.02 -22.42 -9.48
N TRP A 167 -5.33 -22.48 -8.19
CA TRP A 167 -4.33 -22.38 -7.11
C TRP A 167 -3.22 -23.41 -7.26
N HIS A 168 -3.58 -24.66 -7.51
CA HIS A 168 -2.63 -25.74 -7.75
C HIS A 168 -1.87 -25.51 -9.07
N ALA A 169 -2.60 -25.32 -10.18
CA ALA A 169 -2.02 -25.27 -11.53
C ALA A 169 -1.12 -24.05 -11.75
N ASN A 170 -1.49 -22.88 -11.24
CA ASN A 170 -0.81 -21.61 -11.54
C ASN A 170 0.18 -21.19 -10.45
N TYR A 171 -0.02 -21.65 -9.20
CA TYR A 171 0.77 -21.18 -8.05
C TYR A 171 1.46 -22.29 -7.26
N ALA A 172 1.39 -23.54 -7.73
CA ALA A 172 2.00 -24.71 -7.08
C ALA A 172 1.63 -24.78 -5.59
N ASP A 173 0.33 -24.72 -5.32
CA ASP A 173 -0.26 -24.72 -3.98
C ASP A 173 0.22 -23.59 -3.05
N GLY A 174 0.74 -22.51 -3.64
CA GLY A 174 1.19 -21.32 -2.92
C GLY A 174 2.71 -21.14 -2.93
N ALA A 175 3.48 -22.14 -3.38
CA ALA A 175 4.93 -22.02 -3.49
C ALA A 175 5.36 -20.81 -4.35
N PHE A 176 4.53 -20.39 -5.29
CA PHE A 176 4.73 -19.15 -6.05
C PHE A 176 4.86 -17.91 -5.18
N PHE A 177 4.12 -17.79 -4.06
CA PHE A 177 4.08 -16.57 -3.24
C PHE A 177 5.17 -16.50 -2.18
N LYS A 178 5.88 -17.62 -1.95
CA LYS A 178 6.89 -17.71 -0.91
C LYS A 178 7.96 -16.62 -1.07
N ASP A 179 8.24 -15.91 0.01
CA ASP A 179 9.23 -14.84 0.15
C ASP A 179 8.99 -13.61 -0.77
N LYS A 180 7.82 -13.52 -1.43
CA LYS A 180 7.49 -12.41 -2.34
C LYS A 180 6.81 -11.24 -1.61
N VAL A 181 7.07 -10.04 -2.12
CA VAL A 181 6.20 -8.87 -1.96
C VAL A 181 5.01 -9.05 -2.90
N VAL A 182 3.79 -9.00 -2.39
CA VAL A 182 2.56 -9.12 -3.20
C VAL A 182 1.84 -7.78 -3.20
N MET A 183 1.64 -7.19 -4.37
CA MET A 183 0.84 -5.98 -4.55
C MET A 183 -0.54 -6.36 -5.09
N VAL A 184 -1.60 -5.83 -4.47
CA VAL A 184 -3.00 -6.05 -4.83
C VAL A 184 -3.57 -4.69 -5.24
N GLY A 185 -4.06 -4.59 -6.48
CA GLY A 185 -4.63 -3.38 -7.08
C GLY A 185 -5.68 -3.70 -8.13
#